data_AF-A0AAV0VEB4-F1
#
_entry.id   AF-A0AAV0VEB4-F1
#
_cell.length_a   1.000
_cell.length_b   1.000
_cell.length_c   1.000
_cell.angle_alpha   90.00
_cell.angle_beta   90.00
_cell.angle_gamma   90.00
#
_symmetry.space_group_name_H-M   'P 1'
#
loop_
_entity.id
_entity.type
_entity.pdbx_description
1 polymer ?
#
loop_
_entity_poly.entity_id
_entity_poly.type
_entity_poly.pdbx_seq_one_letter_code
_entity_poly.pdbx_strand_id
1 'polypeptide(L)'
;MGGNGCQCDILDSNCIVCHQRWREVCAKFYFDQDESAKRLLDYFEAKKVDEFRISTEKDTEVDGQVNELVLMLGLQECTVIGHDDNFSQTMEMLEVVKNDVRAKYHDHVSRQRYAEFNDMAKESQGINYELWTDDNGQVQLSVRVQHEYLRLTGNLTKMMIRTEVFLEKHLPNVGCHPFLAGLCAVLQWNLESSTVVAWKLSDSVFVESGDSEYTHNAFALLVLVLNFSHCESVDKSSTCGASNDARVKTRNWYLDPFMSDHDIRQLIRQLPDAKRLIGRPTGSKLVTKMDRVNVHGQQDETSTFCTRWCIVL
;
A
#
# COMPACT_ATOMS: atom_id res chain seq x y z
N MET A 1 34.97 -41.81 -33.52
CA MET A 1 33.96 -41.71 -32.44
C MET A 1 33.69 -40.23 -32.25
N GLY A 2 32.52 -39.77 -32.70
CA GLY A 2 32.21 -38.35 -32.89
C GLY A 2 31.83 -37.67 -31.57
N GLY A 3 32.45 -36.53 -31.30
CA GLY A 3 32.07 -35.61 -30.23
C GLY A 3 30.80 -34.85 -30.60
N ASN A 4 29.64 -35.42 -30.24
CA ASN A 4 28.31 -34.81 -30.42
C ASN A 4 27.56 -34.67 -29.08
N GLY A 5 28.28 -34.52 -27.95
CA GLY A 5 27.65 -34.57 -26.62
C GLY A 5 27.63 -33.27 -25.83
N CYS A 6 28.48 -32.29 -26.16
CA CYS A 6 28.65 -31.09 -25.35
C CYS A 6 28.03 -29.87 -26.03
N GLN A 7 27.10 -29.19 -25.35
CA GLN A 7 26.52 -27.92 -25.81
C GLN A 7 27.12 -26.70 -25.11
N CYS A 8 28.10 -26.89 -24.20
CA CYS A 8 28.67 -25.79 -23.41
C CYS A 8 29.27 -24.68 -24.28
N ASP A 9 30.03 -25.02 -25.33
CA ASP A 9 30.64 -24.02 -26.23
C ASP A 9 29.57 -23.22 -27.00
N ILE A 10 28.46 -23.88 -27.36
CA ILE A 10 27.34 -23.24 -28.05
C ILE A 10 26.60 -22.30 -27.09
N LEU A 11 26.38 -22.73 -25.84
CA LEU A 11 25.75 -21.91 -24.80
C LEU A 11 26.60 -20.69 -24.43
N ASP A 12 27.92 -20.88 -24.32
CA ASP A 12 28.86 -19.79 -24.03
C ASP A 12 28.89 -18.76 -25.18
N SER A 13 28.96 -19.24 -26.43
CA SER A 13 28.90 -18.38 -27.63
C SER A 13 27.56 -17.64 -27.81
N ASN A 14 26.47 -18.19 -27.26
CA ASN A 14 25.12 -17.63 -27.35
C ASN A 14 24.61 -17.03 -26.02
N CYS A 15 25.48 -16.79 -25.05
CA CYS A 15 25.09 -16.35 -23.71
C CYS A 15 24.15 -15.13 -23.74
N ILE A 16 24.42 -14.14 -24.60
CA ILE A 16 23.56 -12.94 -24.75
C ILE A 16 22.13 -13.31 -25.17
N VAL A 17 21.98 -14.25 -26.11
CA VAL A 17 20.67 -14.72 -26.58
C VAL A 17 19.95 -15.49 -25.48
N CYS A 18 20.66 -16.37 -24.77
CA CYS A 18 20.14 -17.10 -23.62
C CYS A 18 19.63 -16.14 -22.52
N HIS A 19 20.42 -15.11 -22.17
CA HIS A 19 20.03 -14.08 -21.20
C HIS A 19 18.75 -13.36 -21.63
N GLN A 20 18.69 -12.92 -22.88
CA GLN A 20 17.55 -12.18 -23.38
C GLN A 20 16.30 -13.05 -23.41
N ARG A 21 16.43 -14.31 -23.81
CA ARG A 21 15.30 -15.24 -23.80
C ARG A 21 14.81 -15.54 -22.40
N TRP A 22 15.73 -15.77 -21.47
CA TRP A 22 15.36 -16.00 -20.07
C TRP A 22 14.66 -14.80 -19.45
N ARG A 23 15.12 -13.59 -19.78
CA ARG A 23 14.45 -12.34 -19.38
C ARG A 23 13.01 -12.28 -19.89
N GLU A 24 12.76 -12.68 -21.14
CA GLU A 24 11.41 -12.74 -21.72
C GLU A 24 10.52 -13.77 -21.01
N VAL A 25 11.07 -14.95 -20.69
CA VAL A 25 10.34 -15.97 -19.91
C VAL A 25 9.98 -15.42 -18.54
N CYS A 26 10.95 -14.86 -17.81
CA CYS A 26 10.70 -14.26 -16.50
C CYS A 26 9.67 -13.12 -16.59
N ALA A 27 9.71 -12.30 -17.63
CA ALA A 27 8.76 -11.21 -17.83
C ALA A 27 7.34 -11.75 -18.06
N LYS A 28 7.18 -12.74 -18.93
CA LYS A 28 5.88 -13.40 -19.16
C LYS A 28 5.30 -14.03 -17.90
N PHE A 29 6.16 -14.63 -17.07
CA PHE A 29 5.72 -15.18 -15.80
C PHE A 29 5.25 -14.08 -14.84
N TYR A 30 6.10 -13.10 -14.55
CA TYR A 30 5.81 -12.09 -13.53
C TYR A 30 4.71 -11.11 -13.96
N PHE A 31 4.70 -10.66 -15.22
CA PHE A 31 3.77 -9.63 -15.71
C PHE A 31 2.51 -10.20 -16.36
N ASP A 32 2.61 -11.30 -17.10
CA ASP A 32 1.50 -11.82 -17.91
C ASP A 32 0.82 -13.06 -17.31
N GLN A 33 1.34 -13.61 -16.21
CA GLN A 33 0.88 -14.86 -15.59
C GLN A 33 0.86 -16.05 -16.57
N ASP A 34 1.84 -16.09 -17.49
CA ASP A 34 1.94 -17.15 -18.50
C ASP A 34 2.27 -18.51 -17.87
N GLU A 35 1.39 -19.48 -18.03
CA GLU A 35 1.54 -20.83 -17.47
C GLU A 35 2.71 -21.63 -18.09
N SER A 36 3.09 -21.35 -19.34
CA SER A 36 4.24 -22.03 -19.96
C SER A 36 5.57 -21.48 -19.42
N ALA A 37 5.64 -20.17 -19.18
CA ALA A 37 6.77 -19.54 -18.51
C ALA A 37 6.92 -20.01 -17.06
N LYS A 38 5.80 -20.19 -16.35
CA LYS A 38 5.76 -20.78 -15.01
C LYS A 38 6.36 -22.19 -14.98
N ARG A 39 5.93 -23.09 -15.87
CA ARG A 39 6.49 -24.46 -15.96
C ARG A 39 8.00 -24.48 -16.14
N LEU A 40 8.53 -23.55 -16.95
CA LEU A 40 9.96 -23.45 -17.20
C LEU A 40 10.74 -22.89 -16.00
N LEU A 41 10.15 -21.95 -15.26
CA LEU A 41 10.69 -21.47 -13.97
C LEU A 41 10.65 -22.55 -12.89
N ASP A 42 9.57 -23.31 -12.79
CA ASP A 42 9.46 -24.44 -11.86
C ASP A 42 10.53 -25.51 -12.18
N TYR A 43 10.79 -25.78 -13.47
CA TYR A 43 11.87 -26.66 -13.90
C TYR A 43 13.25 -26.12 -13.48
N PHE A 44 13.49 -24.82 -13.67
CA PHE A 44 14.72 -24.16 -13.22
C PHE A 44 14.90 -24.25 -11.70
N GLU A 45 13.86 -23.98 -10.90
CA GLU A 45 13.95 -24.10 -9.42
C GLU A 45 14.17 -25.56 -8.98
N ALA A 46 13.48 -26.52 -9.58
CA ALA A 46 13.68 -27.94 -9.28
C ALA A 46 15.12 -28.39 -9.55
N LYS A 47 15.73 -27.86 -10.62
CA LYS A 47 17.14 -28.09 -10.98
C LYS A 47 18.14 -27.48 -10.00
N LYS A 48 17.75 -26.48 -9.19
CA LYS A 48 18.64 -25.91 -8.15
C LYS A 48 18.68 -26.74 -6.88
N VAL A 49 17.62 -27.51 -6.60
CA VAL A 49 17.44 -28.21 -5.31
C VAL A 49 17.74 -29.72 -5.44
N ASP A 50 18.17 -30.20 -6.61
CA ASP A 50 18.28 -31.63 -6.95
C ASP A 50 16.99 -32.44 -6.69
N GLU A 51 15.84 -31.76 -6.57
CA GLU A 51 14.55 -32.36 -6.32
C GLU A 51 13.85 -32.70 -7.64
N PHE A 52 14.16 -33.88 -8.19
CA PHE A 52 13.42 -34.43 -9.32
C PHE A 52 12.10 -35.06 -8.88
N ARG A 53 11.01 -34.28 -8.85
CA ARG A 53 9.64 -34.78 -9.10
C ARG A 53 8.75 -33.70 -9.73
N ILE A 54 8.88 -33.49 -11.04
CA ILE A 54 7.79 -32.91 -11.83
C ILE A 54 7.15 -34.07 -12.59
N SER A 55 6.01 -34.54 -12.08
CA SER A 55 5.09 -35.41 -12.83
C SER A 55 4.41 -34.55 -13.89
N THR A 56 4.97 -34.51 -15.09
CA THR A 56 4.32 -33.93 -16.26
C THR A 56 3.16 -34.83 -16.70
N GLU A 57 1.94 -34.39 -16.43
CA GLU A 57 0.77 -34.88 -17.16
C GLU A 57 0.93 -34.47 -18.64
N LYS A 58 0.81 -35.45 -19.52
CA LYS A 58 1.12 -35.36 -20.95
C LYS A 58 0.18 -34.37 -21.67
N ASP A 59 0.73 -33.26 -22.17
CA ASP A 59 0.14 -32.44 -23.24
C ASP A 59 1.20 -32.16 -24.32
N THR A 60 1.08 -32.90 -25.43
CA THR A 60 2.17 -33.22 -26.36
C THR A 60 2.66 -32.12 -27.31
N GLU A 61 2.04 -30.92 -27.33
CA GLU A 61 2.53 -29.79 -28.17
C GLU A 61 3.27 -28.72 -27.35
N VAL A 62 2.82 -28.42 -26.13
CA VAL A 62 3.45 -27.45 -25.23
C VAL A 62 4.79 -27.99 -24.72
N ASP A 63 4.91 -29.30 -24.56
CA ASP A 63 6.15 -29.98 -24.16
C ASP A 63 7.28 -29.79 -25.19
N GLY A 64 6.97 -29.66 -26.48
CA GLY A 64 7.98 -29.46 -27.52
C GLY A 64 8.70 -28.12 -27.40
N GLN A 65 7.93 -27.04 -27.22
CA GLN A 65 8.47 -25.68 -27.08
C GLN A 65 9.21 -25.49 -25.74
N VAL A 66 8.68 -26.07 -24.65
CA VAL A 66 9.35 -26.04 -23.35
C VAL A 66 10.66 -26.81 -23.40
N ASN A 67 10.70 -27.98 -24.04
CA ASN A 67 11.94 -28.76 -24.20
C ASN A 67 13.00 -28.04 -25.05
N GLU A 68 12.58 -27.34 -26.12
CA GLU A 68 13.49 -26.52 -26.92
C GLU A 68 14.09 -25.38 -26.09
N LEU A 69 13.27 -24.72 -25.27
CA LEU A 69 13.73 -23.66 -24.36
C LEU A 69 14.65 -24.21 -23.26
N VAL A 70 14.37 -25.38 -22.70
CA VAL A 70 15.23 -26.05 -21.70
C VAL A 70 16.63 -26.30 -22.27
N LEU A 71 16.71 -26.78 -23.52
CA LEU A 71 17.97 -27.00 -24.22
C LEU A 71 18.70 -25.69 -24.51
N MET A 72 18.00 -24.70 -25.08
CA MET A 72 18.58 -23.41 -25.43
C MET A 72 19.09 -22.63 -24.22
N LEU A 73 18.42 -22.76 -23.07
CA LEU A 73 18.81 -22.08 -21.83
C LEU A 73 19.92 -22.82 -21.05
N GLY A 74 20.35 -24.00 -21.51
CA GLY A 74 21.37 -24.77 -20.82
C GLY A 74 20.90 -25.36 -19.48
N LEU A 75 19.60 -25.63 -19.34
CA LEU A 75 19.01 -26.20 -18.13
C LEU A 75 19.20 -27.73 -18.01
N GLN A 76 19.98 -28.32 -18.92
CA GLN A 76 20.40 -29.72 -18.85
C GLN A 76 21.87 -29.81 -18.47
N GLU A 77 22.17 -30.69 -17.50
CA GLU A 77 23.55 -30.96 -17.11
C GLU A 77 24.34 -31.57 -18.27
N CYS A 78 25.57 -31.09 -18.43
CA CYS A 78 26.48 -31.67 -19.39
C CYS A 78 27.05 -32.97 -18.83
N THR A 79 26.98 -34.07 -19.58
CA THR A 79 27.51 -35.37 -19.15
C THR A 79 29.02 -35.51 -19.34
N VAL A 80 29.70 -34.44 -19.80
CA VAL A 80 31.15 -34.41 -20.01
C VAL A 80 31.85 -34.10 -18.70
N ILE A 81 32.74 -35.01 -18.28
CA ILE A 81 33.53 -34.88 -17.06
C ILE A 81 34.34 -33.58 -17.10
N GLY A 82 34.21 -32.75 -16.05
CA GLY A 82 34.90 -31.47 -15.92
C GLY A 82 34.14 -30.26 -16.46
N HIS A 83 32.90 -30.44 -16.92
CA HIS A 83 32.02 -29.34 -17.38
C HIS A 83 30.94 -28.96 -16.36
N ASP A 84 31.02 -29.49 -15.13
CA ASP A 84 30.05 -29.22 -14.07
C ASP A 84 29.95 -27.71 -13.74
N ASP A 85 31.10 -27.04 -13.75
CA ASP A 85 31.20 -25.58 -13.52
C ASP A 85 30.39 -24.77 -14.54
N ASN A 86 30.25 -25.25 -15.79
CA ASN A 86 29.51 -24.53 -16.84
C ASN A 86 28.01 -24.53 -16.55
N PHE A 87 27.47 -25.64 -16.01
CA PHE A 87 26.08 -25.71 -15.61
C PHE A 87 25.83 -24.79 -14.39
N SER A 88 26.70 -24.84 -13.38
CA SER A 88 26.58 -23.96 -12.21
C SER A 88 26.64 -22.46 -12.59
N GLN A 89 27.58 -22.07 -13.46
CA GLN A 89 27.67 -20.69 -13.96
C GLN A 89 26.41 -20.27 -14.73
N THR A 90 25.85 -21.17 -15.55
CA THR A 90 24.60 -20.92 -16.27
C THR A 90 23.45 -20.69 -15.29
N MET A 91 23.32 -21.54 -14.26
CA MET A 91 22.26 -21.41 -13.25
C MET A 91 22.38 -20.11 -12.44
N GLU A 92 23.58 -19.71 -12.04
CA GLU A 92 23.84 -18.45 -11.32
C GLU A 92 23.46 -17.24 -12.18
N MET A 93 23.86 -17.25 -13.45
CA MET A 93 23.53 -16.19 -14.40
C MET A 93 22.02 -16.04 -14.60
N LEU A 94 21.30 -17.15 -14.79
CA LEU A 94 19.85 -17.15 -14.94
C LEU A 94 19.16 -16.66 -13.65
N GLU A 95 19.71 -16.99 -12.47
CA GLU A 95 19.22 -16.49 -11.19
C GLU A 95 19.34 -14.96 -11.07
N VAL A 96 20.47 -14.39 -11.49
CA VAL A 96 20.68 -12.94 -11.48
C VAL A 96 19.65 -12.23 -12.37
N VAL A 97 19.42 -12.75 -13.58
CA VAL A 97 18.43 -12.20 -14.51
C VAL A 97 17.01 -12.34 -13.95
N LYS A 98 16.64 -13.49 -13.38
CA LYS A 98 15.34 -13.70 -12.74
C LYS A 98 15.10 -12.69 -11.62
N ASN A 99 16.09 -12.46 -10.78
CA ASN A 99 16.01 -11.51 -9.67
C ASN A 99 15.93 -10.06 -10.15
N ASP A 100 16.62 -9.68 -11.23
CA ASP A 100 16.48 -8.36 -11.87
C ASP A 100 15.05 -8.13 -12.40
N VAL A 101 14.48 -9.12 -13.11
CA VAL A 101 13.09 -9.02 -13.61
C VAL A 101 12.08 -9.00 -12.46
N ARG A 102 12.28 -9.83 -11.43
CA ARG A 102 11.45 -9.83 -10.22
C ARG A 102 11.48 -8.48 -9.50
N ALA A 103 12.66 -7.86 -9.38
CA ALA A 103 12.81 -6.54 -8.78
C ALA A 103 12.05 -5.47 -9.59
N LYS A 104 12.15 -5.49 -10.92
CA LYS A 104 11.39 -4.60 -11.81
C LYS A 104 9.88 -4.80 -11.71
N TYR A 105 9.43 -6.05 -11.57
CA TYR A 105 8.03 -6.36 -11.34
C TYR A 105 7.52 -5.79 -10.01
N HIS A 106 8.24 -6.02 -8.91
CA HIS A 106 7.85 -5.46 -7.60
C HIS A 106 7.83 -3.94 -7.60
N ASP A 107 8.79 -3.29 -8.28
CA ASP A 107 8.79 -1.84 -8.47
C ASP A 107 7.58 -1.38 -9.30
N HIS A 108 7.25 -2.09 -10.38
CA HIS A 108 6.06 -1.80 -11.19
C HIS A 108 4.76 -1.92 -10.38
N VAL A 109 4.58 -3.03 -9.65
CA VAL A 109 3.41 -3.26 -8.79
C VAL A 109 3.33 -2.22 -7.68
N SER A 110 4.45 -1.87 -7.06
CA SER A 110 4.50 -0.81 -6.05
C SER A 110 4.04 0.51 -6.63
N ARG A 111 4.61 0.95 -7.77
CA ARG A 111 4.20 2.16 -8.48
C ARG A 111 2.71 2.16 -8.82
N GLN A 112 2.17 1.04 -9.28
CA GLN A 112 0.75 0.91 -9.57
C GLN A 112 -0.11 1.13 -8.32
N ARG A 113 0.20 0.46 -7.21
CA ARG A 113 -0.56 0.62 -5.94
C ARG A 113 -0.52 2.05 -5.41
N TYR A 114 0.63 2.73 -5.52
CA TYR A 114 0.74 4.14 -5.14
C TYR A 114 -0.05 5.06 -6.06
N ALA A 115 -0.10 4.77 -7.37
CA ALA A 115 -0.92 5.52 -8.32
C ALA A 115 -2.42 5.35 -8.01
N GLU A 116 -2.87 4.12 -7.78
CA GLU A 116 -4.26 3.80 -7.42
C GLU A 116 -4.68 4.51 -6.11
N PHE A 117 -3.82 4.49 -5.09
CA PHE A 117 -4.08 5.22 -3.85
C PHE A 117 -4.16 6.73 -4.09
N ASN A 118 -3.24 7.27 -4.88
CA ASN A 118 -3.24 8.69 -5.21
C ASN A 118 -4.52 9.11 -5.96
N ASP A 119 -5.05 8.27 -6.84
CA ASP A 119 -6.25 8.58 -7.61
C ASP A 119 -7.49 8.54 -6.70
N MET A 120 -7.60 7.52 -5.84
CA MET A 120 -8.61 7.47 -4.77
C MET A 120 -8.56 8.72 -3.87
N ALA A 121 -7.35 9.16 -3.51
CA ALA A 121 -7.15 10.36 -2.69
C ALA A 121 -7.59 11.65 -3.40
N LYS A 122 -7.44 11.75 -4.73
CA LYS A 122 -7.90 12.91 -5.51
C LYS A 122 -9.41 12.95 -5.66
N GLU A 123 -10.06 11.80 -5.73
CA GLU A 123 -11.51 11.68 -5.93
C GLU A 123 -12.32 11.97 -4.67
N SER A 124 -11.72 11.85 -3.48
CA SER A 124 -12.44 11.93 -2.21
C SER A 124 -11.78 12.86 -1.21
N GLN A 125 -12.60 13.69 -0.57
CA GLN A 125 -12.22 14.68 0.43
C GLN A 125 -13.26 14.78 1.54
N GLY A 126 -12.84 15.24 2.71
CA GLY A 126 -13.77 15.64 3.76
C GLY A 126 -14.67 16.79 3.29
N ILE A 127 -15.94 16.75 3.69
CA ILE A 127 -16.99 17.67 3.18
C ILE A 127 -16.91 19.07 3.79
N ASN A 128 -16.19 19.24 4.90
CA ASN A 128 -16.12 20.48 5.67
C ASN A 128 -14.93 21.37 5.29
N TYR A 129 -14.22 21.00 4.22
CA TYR A 129 -13.10 21.76 3.69
C TYR A 129 -13.32 22.12 2.22
N GLU A 130 -12.73 23.23 1.80
CA GLU A 130 -12.59 23.60 0.39
C GLU A 130 -11.11 23.57 0.01
N LEU A 131 -10.83 23.06 -1.18
CA LEU A 131 -9.51 23.08 -1.78
C LEU A 131 -9.41 24.31 -2.67
N TRP A 132 -8.31 25.04 -2.54
CA TRP A 132 -7.97 26.14 -3.43
C TRP A 132 -6.48 26.11 -3.73
N THR A 133 -6.09 26.72 -4.84
CA THR A 133 -4.69 26.79 -5.26
C THR A 133 -4.19 28.21 -5.00
N ASP A 134 -3.09 28.34 -4.28
CA ASP A 134 -2.46 29.64 -4.02
C ASP A 134 -1.72 30.18 -5.24
N ASP A 135 -1.24 31.42 -5.14
CA ASP A 135 -0.50 32.10 -6.22
C ASP A 135 0.78 31.36 -6.64
N ASN A 136 1.29 30.46 -5.78
CA ASN A 136 2.46 29.63 -6.07
C ASN A 136 2.08 28.26 -6.68
N GLY A 137 0.81 28.04 -7.00
CA GLY A 137 0.32 26.77 -7.52
C GLY A 137 0.18 25.68 -6.46
N GLN A 138 0.26 26.00 -5.16
CA GLN A 138 0.17 25.01 -4.09
C GLN A 138 -1.28 24.82 -3.67
N VAL A 139 -1.67 23.56 -3.50
CA VAL A 139 -3.01 23.22 -3.00
C VAL A 139 -3.06 23.49 -1.50
N GLN A 140 -3.97 24.37 -1.12
CA GLN A 140 -4.28 24.74 0.26
C GLN A 140 -5.69 24.28 0.61
N LEU A 141 -5.94 24.21 1.91
CA LEU A 141 -7.26 23.93 2.48
C LEU A 141 -7.76 25.17 3.22
N SER A 142 -9.07 25.38 3.20
CA SER A 142 -9.78 26.27 4.12
C SER A 142 -11.04 25.58 4.65
N VAL A 143 -11.46 25.96 5.86
CA VAL A 143 -12.68 25.43 6.47
C VAL A 143 -13.89 26.05 5.78
N ARG A 144 -14.84 25.22 5.33
CA ARG A 144 -16.12 25.70 4.82
C ARG A 144 -16.97 26.21 5.98
N VAL A 145 -17.35 27.48 5.93
CA VAL A 145 -18.24 28.08 6.94
C VAL A 145 -19.66 27.57 6.70
N GLN A 146 -20.21 26.87 7.70
CA GLN A 146 -21.57 26.32 7.66
C GLN A 146 -22.39 26.94 8.79
N HIS A 147 -23.25 27.90 8.45
CA HIS A 147 -24.01 28.70 9.41
C HIS A 147 -25.05 27.89 10.19
N GLU A 148 -25.60 26.83 9.59
CA GLU A 148 -26.65 25.98 10.18
C GLU A 148 -26.17 24.55 10.41
N TYR A 149 -24.86 24.35 10.60
CA TYR A 149 -24.34 23.02 10.85
C TYR A 149 -24.85 22.47 12.18
N LEU A 150 -25.44 21.28 12.12
CA LEU A 150 -25.85 20.50 13.29
C LEU A 150 -25.33 19.06 13.14
N ARG A 151 -24.51 18.65 14.08
CA ARG A 151 -23.98 17.29 14.16
C ARG A 151 -25.01 16.39 14.86
N LEU A 152 -25.71 15.60 14.06
CA LEU A 152 -26.72 14.68 14.57
C LEU A 152 -26.09 13.54 15.37
N THR A 153 -26.72 13.16 16.48
CA THR A 153 -26.35 11.99 17.30
C THR A 153 -26.32 10.73 16.46
N GLY A 154 -27.24 10.61 15.51
CA GLY A 154 -27.26 9.48 14.56
C GLY A 154 -26.00 9.38 13.69
N ASN A 155 -25.36 10.51 13.36
CA ASN A 155 -24.11 10.52 12.60
C ASN A 155 -22.93 10.08 13.47
N LEU A 156 -22.88 10.52 14.72
CA LEU A 156 -21.91 10.04 15.71
C LEU A 156 -22.02 8.53 15.91
N THR A 157 -23.23 8.00 16.12
CA THR A 157 -23.45 6.54 16.27
C THR A 157 -22.97 5.77 15.04
N LYS A 158 -23.26 6.25 13.82
CA LYS A 158 -22.75 5.62 12.59
C LYS A 158 -21.23 5.67 12.50
N MET A 159 -20.62 6.78 12.90
CA MET A 159 -19.16 6.94 12.95
C MET A 159 -18.53 5.92 13.91
N MET A 160 -19.10 5.77 15.11
CA MET A 160 -18.65 4.82 16.13
C MET A 160 -18.78 3.37 15.66
N ILE A 161 -19.92 2.99 15.08
CA ILE A 161 -20.13 1.62 14.54
C ILE A 161 -19.13 1.31 13.43
N ARG A 162 -18.92 2.23 12.48
CA ARG A 162 -17.98 2.01 11.37
C ARG A 162 -16.53 1.93 11.84
N THR A 163 -16.17 2.69 12.88
CA THR A 163 -14.86 2.61 13.51
C THR A 163 -14.66 1.26 14.18
N GLU A 164 -15.66 0.78 14.92
CA GLU A 164 -15.63 -0.55 15.55
C GLU A 164 -15.46 -1.67 14.52
N VAL A 165 -16.24 -1.65 13.44
CA VAL A 165 -16.11 -2.62 12.33
C VAL A 165 -14.71 -2.59 11.71
N PHE A 166 -14.11 -1.41 11.54
CA PHE A 166 -12.74 -1.28 11.06
C PHE A 166 -11.74 -1.93 12.03
N LEU A 167 -11.88 -1.67 13.33
CA LEU A 167 -11.02 -2.21 14.36
C LEU A 167 -11.13 -3.73 14.47
N GLU A 168 -12.34 -4.29 14.49
CA GLU A 168 -12.56 -5.74 14.55
C GLU A 168 -11.86 -6.47 13.40
N LYS A 169 -11.91 -5.88 12.20
CA LYS A 169 -11.31 -6.45 11.00
C LYS A 169 -9.78 -6.35 10.99
N HIS A 170 -9.23 -5.18 11.31
CA HIS A 170 -7.82 -4.86 11.05
C HIS A 170 -6.92 -4.92 12.29
N LEU A 171 -7.47 -4.94 13.50
CA LEU A 171 -6.68 -5.03 14.74
C LEU A 171 -5.85 -6.32 14.86
N PRO A 172 -6.29 -7.50 14.38
CA PRO A 172 -5.43 -8.69 14.39
C PRO A 172 -4.16 -8.53 13.52
N ASN A 173 -4.17 -7.60 12.56
CA ASN A 173 -3.03 -7.33 11.71
C ASN A 173 -2.07 -6.32 12.36
N VAL A 174 -0.92 -6.83 12.81
CA VAL A 174 0.11 -6.04 13.49
C VAL A 174 0.63 -4.88 12.61
N GLY A 175 0.58 -5.02 11.28
CA GLY A 175 0.96 -3.96 10.35
C GLY A 175 0.09 -2.70 10.47
N CYS A 176 -1.13 -2.82 10.99
CA CYS A 176 -2.07 -1.70 11.16
C CYS A 176 -1.87 -0.94 12.49
N HIS A 177 -1.16 -1.54 13.46
CA HIS A 177 -0.97 -0.95 14.80
C HIS A 177 -0.31 0.44 14.77
N PRO A 178 0.76 0.68 13.99
CA PRO A 178 1.37 2.01 13.88
C PRO A 178 0.40 3.09 13.40
N PHE A 179 -0.50 2.76 12.46
CA PHE A 179 -1.55 3.66 11.98
C PHE A 179 -2.56 3.97 13.08
N LEU A 180 -3.05 2.96 13.81
CA LEU A 180 -3.98 3.16 14.92
C LEU A 180 -3.37 4.02 16.04
N ALA A 181 -2.10 3.80 16.35
CA ALA A 181 -1.37 4.61 17.31
C ALA A 181 -1.22 6.07 16.83
N GLY A 182 -0.94 6.27 15.54
CA GLY A 182 -0.89 7.60 14.92
C GLY A 182 -2.25 8.30 14.90
N LEU A 183 -3.33 7.58 14.60
CA LEU A 183 -4.70 8.09 14.66
C LEU A 183 -5.07 8.55 16.08
N CYS A 184 -4.74 7.74 17.10
CA CYS A 184 -4.93 8.15 18.49
C CYS A 184 -4.12 9.42 18.83
N ALA A 185 -2.88 9.50 18.36
CA ALA A 185 -2.02 10.66 18.59
C ALA A 185 -2.57 11.95 17.95
N VAL A 186 -3.02 11.92 16.67
CA VAL A 186 -3.60 13.13 16.04
C VAL A 186 -4.89 13.57 16.73
N LEU A 187 -5.73 12.64 17.17
CA LEU A 187 -6.93 12.96 17.93
C LEU A 187 -6.58 13.64 19.26
N GLN A 188 -5.57 13.13 19.98
CA GLN A 188 -5.05 13.76 21.20
C GLN A 188 -4.48 15.15 20.92
N TRP A 189 -3.69 15.33 19.85
CA TRP A 189 -3.16 16.65 19.50
C TRP A 189 -4.25 17.67 19.20
N ASN A 190 -5.38 17.25 18.63
CA ASN A 190 -6.52 18.12 18.39
C ASN A 190 -7.27 18.47 19.68
N LEU A 191 -7.34 17.57 20.67
CA LEU A 191 -7.89 17.89 22.01
C LEU A 191 -7.05 18.92 22.77
N GLU A 192 -5.75 18.98 22.49
CA GLU A 192 -4.80 19.92 23.11
C GLU A 192 -4.79 21.31 22.43
N SER A 193 -5.58 21.50 21.37
CA SER A 193 -5.49 22.65 20.48
C SER A 193 -6.85 23.27 20.17
N SER A 194 -6.88 24.61 20.10
CA SER A 194 -8.03 25.36 19.58
C SER A 194 -8.05 25.42 18.05
N THR A 195 -6.90 25.19 17.40
CA THR A 195 -6.80 25.06 15.95
C THR A 195 -6.70 23.60 15.54
N VAL A 196 -7.10 23.29 14.30
CA VAL A 196 -6.94 21.97 13.70
C VAL A 196 -5.46 21.65 13.66
N VAL A 197 -5.09 20.50 14.19
CA VAL A 197 -3.74 19.95 14.05
C VAL A 197 -3.79 18.89 12.96
N ALA A 198 -3.00 19.11 11.91
CA ALA A 198 -2.89 18.16 10.81
C ALA A 198 -1.89 17.05 11.15
N TRP A 199 -2.18 15.85 10.63
CA TRP A 199 -1.33 14.68 10.71
C TRP A 199 -0.57 14.52 9.40
N LYS A 200 0.72 14.84 9.41
CA LYS A 200 1.59 14.66 8.24
C LYS A 200 1.99 13.19 8.16
N LEU A 201 1.53 12.50 7.11
CA LEU A 201 1.59 11.05 6.97
C LEU A 201 2.03 10.64 5.56
N SER A 202 2.90 9.64 5.47
CA SER A 202 3.33 9.04 4.20
C SER A 202 2.25 8.11 3.65
N ASP A 203 2.02 8.11 2.34
CA ASP A 203 1.08 7.21 1.66
C ASP A 203 1.49 5.73 1.83
N SER A 204 2.77 5.45 2.13
CA SER A 204 3.26 4.09 2.44
C SER A 204 2.55 3.46 3.64
N VAL A 205 2.05 4.26 4.58
CA VAL A 205 1.29 3.77 5.74
C VAL A 205 -0.03 3.12 5.31
N PHE A 206 -0.58 3.49 4.17
CA PHE A 206 -1.77 2.86 3.61
C PHE A 206 -1.39 1.71 2.68
N VAL A 207 -0.43 1.95 1.78
CA VAL A 207 -0.13 1.05 0.65
C VAL A 207 0.70 -0.17 1.05
N GLU A 208 1.61 -0.03 2.01
CA GLU A 208 2.55 -1.09 2.41
C GLU A 208 2.16 -1.79 3.70
N SER A 209 1.14 -1.28 4.38
CA SER A 209 0.65 -1.84 5.65
C SER A 209 -0.61 -2.65 5.44
N GLY A 210 -0.88 -3.59 6.35
CA GLY A 210 -2.16 -4.28 6.39
C GLY A 210 -2.32 -5.39 5.35
N ASP A 211 -3.56 -5.80 5.13
CA ASP A 211 -3.97 -6.78 4.12
C ASP A 211 -4.40 -6.11 2.80
N SER A 212 -4.85 -6.88 1.82
CA SER A 212 -5.26 -6.35 0.51
C SER A 212 -6.41 -5.34 0.56
N GLU A 213 -7.21 -5.35 1.62
CA GLU A 213 -8.36 -4.44 1.76
C GLU A 213 -8.07 -3.27 2.71
N TYR A 214 -6.98 -3.32 3.46
CA TYR A 214 -6.62 -2.31 4.44
C TYR A 214 -6.51 -0.92 3.83
N THR A 215 -5.82 -0.76 2.70
CA THR A 215 -5.63 0.53 2.01
C THR A 215 -6.95 1.27 1.82
N HIS A 216 -7.95 0.57 1.26
CA HIS A 216 -9.27 1.13 1.00
C HIS A 216 -10.02 1.43 2.30
N ASN A 217 -10.01 0.48 3.25
CA ASN A 217 -10.72 0.62 4.50
C ASN A 217 -10.16 1.74 5.38
N ALA A 218 -8.84 1.91 5.43
CA ALA A 218 -8.16 2.95 6.21
C ALA A 218 -8.41 4.33 5.59
N PHE A 219 -8.37 4.43 4.26
CA PHE A 219 -8.77 5.64 3.54
C PHE A 219 -10.23 6.00 3.81
N ALA A 220 -11.15 5.04 3.68
CA ALA A 220 -12.57 5.22 3.95
C ALA A 220 -12.84 5.62 5.41
N LEU A 221 -12.12 5.04 6.37
CA LEU A 221 -12.19 5.46 7.77
C LEU A 221 -11.83 6.94 7.92
N LEU A 222 -10.71 7.38 7.37
CA LEU A 222 -10.30 8.78 7.50
C LEU A 222 -11.28 9.73 6.80
N VAL A 223 -11.57 9.51 5.52
CA VAL A 223 -12.32 10.48 4.70
C VAL A 223 -13.82 10.35 4.86
N LEU A 224 -14.37 9.14 4.83
CA LEU A 224 -15.83 8.92 4.77
C LEU A 224 -16.46 8.74 6.15
N VAL A 225 -15.70 8.28 7.15
CA VAL A 225 -16.20 8.04 8.51
C VAL A 225 -15.84 9.19 9.43
N LEU A 226 -14.56 9.55 9.49
CA LEU A 226 -14.03 10.60 10.36
C LEU A 226 -14.01 11.99 9.72
N ASN A 227 -14.36 12.07 8.43
CA ASN A 227 -14.46 13.30 7.67
C ASN A 227 -13.16 14.13 7.64
N PHE A 228 -12.02 13.44 7.66
CA PHE A 228 -10.73 14.08 7.40
C PHE A 228 -10.67 14.59 5.97
N SER A 229 -10.04 15.74 5.79
CA SER A 229 -9.60 16.22 4.48
C SER A 229 -8.09 16.14 4.39
N HIS A 230 -7.53 16.17 3.18
CA HIS A 230 -6.09 16.06 2.99
C HIS A 230 -5.60 16.87 1.80
N CYS A 231 -4.34 17.29 1.87
CA CYS A 231 -3.61 17.84 0.73
C CYS A 231 -2.18 17.30 0.70
N GLU A 232 -1.57 17.29 -0.48
CA GLU A 232 -0.17 16.86 -0.63
C GLU A 232 0.76 17.84 0.10
N SER A 233 1.67 17.29 0.89
CA SER A 233 2.64 18.08 1.64
C SER A 233 3.72 18.58 0.70
N VAL A 234 3.93 19.90 0.63
CA VAL A 234 5.02 20.48 -0.15
C VAL A 234 6.32 20.34 0.65
N ASP A 235 7.02 19.23 0.47
CA ASP A 235 8.38 19.12 0.98
C ASP A 235 9.31 20.01 0.14
N LYS A 236 9.80 21.10 0.73
CA LYS A 236 10.72 22.06 0.07
C LYS A 236 12.06 21.45 -0.38
N SER A 237 12.32 20.17 -0.08
CA SER A 237 13.55 19.47 -0.48
C SER A 237 13.49 18.85 -1.88
N SER A 238 12.32 18.81 -2.53
CA SER A 238 12.20 18.32 -3.91
C SER A 238 12.23 19.46 -4.94
N THR A 239 13.28 20.29 -4.88
CA THR A 239 13.66 21.15 -6.01
C THR A 239 14.30 20.32 -7.11
N CYS A 240 13.49 19.55 -7.84
CA CYS A 240 13.76 19.14 -9.22
C CYS A 240 12.41 18.97 -9.90
N GLY A 241 12.13 19.85 -10.86
CA GLY A 241 10.92 19.79 -11.66
C GLY A 241 10.77 18.48 -12.42
N ALA A 242 9.52 18.20 -12.77
CA ALA A 242 9.10 17.21 -13.75
C ALA A 242 9.44 15.74 -13.45
N SER A 243 8.62 15.13 -12.60
CA SER A 243 8.01 13.83 -12.92
C SER A 243 6.80 13.63 -12.02
N ASN A 244 5.61 13.42 -12.61
CA ASN A 244 4.46 12.78 -11.97
C ASN A 244 4.78 11.31 -11.65
N ASP A 245 5.98 11.04 -11.12
CA ASP A 245 6.40 9.69 -10.78
C ASP A 245 5.53 9.22 -9.63
N ALA A 246 5.08 7.96 -9.74
CA ALA A 246 4.43 7.18 -8.70
C ALA A 246 5.38 6.92 -7.50
N ARG A 247 5.94 8.00 -6.94
CA ARG A 247 6.73 8.00 -5.73
C ARG A 247 5.80 8.07 -4.53
N VAL A 248 6.28 7.53 -3.42
CA VAL A 248 5.63 7.64 -2.12
C VAL A 248 5.42 9.11 -1.80
N LYS A 249 4.16 9.54 -1.76
CA LYS A 249 3.79 10.91 -1.40
C LYS A 249 3.61 11.04 0.09
N THR A 250 3.72 12.26 0.58
CA THR A 250 3.33 12.61 1.95
C THR A 250 2.17 13.57 1.91
N ARG A 251 1.15 13.33 2.72
CA ARG A 251 -0.07 14.14 2.81
C ARG A 251 -0.25 14.70 4.22
N ASN A 252 -0.82 15.88 4.30
CA ASN A 252 -1.27 16.46 5.55
C ASN A 252 -2.75 16.13 5.69
N TRP A 253 -3.13 15.41 6.74
CA TRP A 253 -4.51 14.98 7.02
C TRP A 253 -5.11 15.86 8.13
N TYR A 254 -6.21 16.52 7.84
CA TYR A 254 -6.86 17.51 8.70
C TYR A 254 -8.14 16.92 9.27
N LEU A 255 -8.25 16.86 10.60
CA LEU A 255 -9.46 16.41 11.29
C LEU A 255 -10.65 17.31 10.92
N ASP A 256 -11.86 16.77 10.92
CA ASP A 256 -13.08 17.55 10.79
C ASP A 256 -13.13 18.72 11.82
N PRO A 257 -13.17 19.99 11.36
CA PRO A 257 -13.13 21.15 12.26
C PRO A 257 -14.42 21.27 13.09
N PHE A 258 -15.49 20.58 12.68
CA PHE A 258 -16.75 20.50 13.38
C PHE A 258 -16.83 19.31 14.37
N MET A 259 -15.77 18.51 14.51
CA MET A 259 -15.73 17.45 15.51
C MET A 259 -15.44 18.05 16.90
N SER A 260 -16.37 17.83 17.84
CA SER A 260 -16.26 18.35 19.20
C SER A 260 -15.27 17.56 20.04
N ASP A 261 -14.79 18.17 21.13
CA ASP A 261 -13.93 17.47 22.08
C ASP A 261 -14.64 16.29 22.75
N HIS A 262 -15.97 16.34 22.86
CA HIS A 262 -16.74 15.21 23.36
C HIS A 262 -16.61 14.01 22.42
N ASP A 263 -16.87 14.23 21.13
CA ASP A 263 -16.79 13.20 20.09
C ASP A 263 -15.39 12.64 19.93
N ILE A 264 -14.36 13.50 19.93
CA ILE A 264 -12.96 13.05 19.87
C ILE A 264 -12.64 12.14 21.05
N ARG A 265 -13.08 12.48 22.27
CA ARG A 265 -12.87 11.63 23.45
C ARG A 265 -13.64 10.31 23.34
N GLN A 266 -14.85 10.31 22.77
CA GLN A 266 -15.59 9.06 22.53
C GLN A 266 -14.84 8.17 21.52
N LEU A 267 -14.34 8.74 20.43
CA LEU A 267 -13.56 8.02 19.43
C LEU A 267 -12.27 7.44 20.01
N ILE A 268 -11.51 8.22 20.78
CA ILE A 268 -10.29 7.73 21.44
C ILE A 268 -10.59 6.55 22.37
N ARG A 269 -11.73 6.54 23.07
CA ARG A 269 -12.12 5.42 23.95
C ARG A 269 -12.43 4.12 23.18
N GLN A 270 -12.78 4.20 21.91
CA GLN A 270 -12.96 3.01 21.07
C GLN A 270 -11.62 2.47 20.56
N LEU A 271 -10.60 3.33 20.41
CA LEU A 271 -9.30 2.90 19.93
C LEU A 271 -8.60 2.01 20.97
N PRO A 272 -7.81 1.00 20.52
CA PRO A 272 -7.06 0.15 21.44
C PRO A 272 -6.06 0.96 22.28
N ASP A 273 -5.91 0.56 23.54
CA ASP A 273 -4.86 1.11 24.40
C ASP A 273 -3.47 1.00 23.76
N ALA A 274 -2.64 2.03 23.92
CA ALA A 274 -1.29 2.07 23.37
C ALA A 274 -0.42 0.85 23.76
N LYS A 275 -0.67 0.24 24.93
CA LYS A 275 0.02 -0.97 25.39
C LYS A 275 -0.30 -2.23 24.58
N ARG A 276 -1.44 -2.24 23.87
CA ARG A 276 -1.88 -3.34 23.00
C ARG A 276 -1.39 -3.18 21.56
N LEU A 277 -0.95 -1.97 21.20
CA LEU A 277 -0.44 -1.65 19.87
C LEU A 277 1.07 -1.88 19.82
N ILE A 278 1.53 -2.41 18.69
CA ILE A 278 2.95 -2.73 18.45
C ILE A 278 3.49 -1.73 17.43
N GLY A 279 4.71 -1.24 17.69
CA GLY A 279 5.36 -0.26 16.82
C GLY A 279 5.14 1.18 17.29
N ARG A 280 5.79 2.11 16.59
CA ARG A 280 5.69 3.54 16.88
C ARG A 280 4.50 4.15 16.13
N PRO A 281 3.83 5.18 16.68
CA PRO A 281 2.80 5.90 15.95
C PRO A 281 3.38 6.47 14.64
N THR A 282 2.63 6.31 13.55
CA THR A 282 3.02 6.86 12.25
C THR A 282 2.73 8.35 12.15
N GLY A 283 3.45 9.01 11.24
CA GLY A 283 3.30 10.42 10.92
C GLY A 283 3.79 11.39 12.00
N SER A 284 3.56 12.68 11.77
CA SER A 284 4.05 13.76 12.61
C SER A 284 3.03 14.88 12.77
N LYS A 285 3.19 15.67 13.84
CA LYS A 285 2.32 16.79 14.20
C LYS A 285 2.62 18.00 13.31
N LEU A 286 1.61 18.52 12.62
CA LEU A 286 1.67 19.78 11.88
C LEU A 286 0.65 20.76 12.46
N VAL A 287 1.13 21.80 13.14
CA VAL A 287 0.27 22.85 13.69
C VAL A 287 -0.22 23.75 12.55
N THR A 288 -1.51 24.05 12.54
CA THR A 288 -2.14 24.89 11.53
C THR A 288 -2.73 26.15 12.16
N LYS A 289 -3.16 27.09 11.30
CA LYS A 289 -3.88 28.30 11.70
C LYS A 289 -5.40 28.19 11.52
N MET A 290 -5.91 26.99 11.18
CA MET A 290 -7.33 26.78 10.95
C MET A 290 -8.04 26.57 12.28
N ASP A 291 -9.03 27.38 12.62
CA ASP A 291 -9.76 27.20 13.88
C ASP A 291 -10.64 25.95 13.85
N ARG A 292 -10.74 25.26 14.99
CA ARG A 292 -11.77 24.25 15.21
C ARG A 292 -13.07 24.97 15.53
N VAL A 293 -14.13 24.69 14.79
CA VAL A 293 -15.40 25.43 14.83
C VAL A 293 -16.29 24.96 15.99
N ASN A 294 -16.22 23.68 16.36
CA ASN A 294 -17.15 23.07 17.33
C ASN A 294 -16.45 22.48 18.56
N VAL A 295 -15.36 23.08 19.06
CA VAL A 295 -14.57 22.54 20.18
C VAL A 295 -15.44 22.15 21.38
N HIS A 296 -16.41 23.02 21.73
CA HIS A 296 -17.28 22.86 22.90
C HIS A 296 -18.58 22.08 22.62
N GLY A 297 -18.79 21.57 21.41
CA GLY A 297 -20.01 20.82 21.06
C GLY A 297 -21.27 21.68 20.97
N GLN A 298 -21.14 22.99 20.73
CA GLN A 298 -22.29 23.89 20.56
C GLN A 298 -23.14 23.56 19.34
N GLN A 299 -22.54 22.91 18.35
CA GLN A 299 -23.19 22.45 17.12
C GLN A 299 -23.52 20.94 17.19
N ASP A 300 -23.37 20.31 18.36
CA ASP A 300 -23.84 18.95 18.56
C ASP A 300 -25.33 18.95 18.88
N GLU A 301 -26.06 17.96 18.33
CA GLU A 301 -27.46 17.77 18.68
C GLU A 301 -27.61 17.58 20.18
N THR A 302 -28.46 18.39 20.81
CA THR A 302 -28.70 18.31 22.24
C THR A 302 -29.31 16.95 22.57
N SER A 303 -28.60 16.16 23.37
CA SER A 303 -29.10 14.87 23.83
C SER A 303 -30.41 15.08 24.59
N THR A 304 -31.49 14.47 24.10
CA THR A 304 -32.82 14.49 24.69
C THR A 304 -32.92 13.67 25.98
N PHE A 305 -31.82 13.44 26.70
CA PHE A 305 -31.83 12.67 27.95
C PHE A 305 -32.80 13.24 29.00
N CYS A 306 -33.07 14.55 28.96
CA CYS A 306 -34.03 15.21 29.85
C CYS A 306 -35.51 15.02 29.48
N THR A 307 -35.90 14.60 28.27
CA THR A 307 -37.33 14.36 27.96
C THR A 307 -37.87 13.06 28.54
N ARG A 308 -37.01 12.16 29.04
CA ARG A 308 -37.46 10.88 29.66
C ARG A 308 -37.74 10.98 31.17
N TRP A 309 -37.30 12.06 31.82
CA TRP A 309 -37.40 12.24 33.28
C TRP A 309 -38.21 13.48 33.70
N CYS A 310 -38.64 14.32 32.77
CA CYS A 310 -39.66 15.33 33.03
C CYS A 310 -41.06 14.70 32.91
N ILE A 311 -41.35 13.70 33.76
CA ILE A 311 -42.73 13.50 34.22
C ILE A 311 -42.93 14.56 35.30
N VAL A 312 -43.86 15.46 35.00
CA VAL A 312 -44.37 16.55 35.86
C VAL A 312 -44.40 16.12 37.34
N LEU A 313 -43.68 16.85 38.18
CA LEU A 313 -43.94 16.94 39.63
C LEU A 313 -45.02 17.99 39.87
#